data_AF-A0A1C9HZM6-F1
#
_entry.id   AF-A0A1C9HZM6-F1
#
_cell.length_a   1.000
_cell.length_b   1.000
_cell.length_c   1.000
_cell.angle_alpha   90.00
_cell.angle_beta   90.00
_cell.angle_gamma   90.00
#
_symmetry.space_group_name_H-M   'P 1'
#
loop_
_entity.id
_entity.type
_entity.pdbx_description
1 polymer ?
#
loop_
_entity_poly.entity_id
_entity_poly.type
_entity_poly.pdbx_seq_one_letter_code
_entity_poly.pdbx_strand_id
1 'polypeptide(L)'
;MLTGFGHEVKLIAPQLAKPYVKRGKNDAADGEALCEAMSRPTMRFVPVKSADQQAALMLVGMRERAVAAQTQLANTIRGYPAEFGLTAAKGMSHLPLLLERIMIDESIPAVARELFASLVEEFAQLGERLKEVEAKLMAWYRNNE
;
A
#
# COMPACT_ATOMS: atom_id res chain seq x y z
N MET A 1 -0.91 -1.87 -30.59
CA MET A 1 -0.94 -3.14 -29.82
C MET A 1 -0.71 -4.30 -30.77
N LEU A 2 -0.02 -5.37 -30.34
CA LEU A 2 0.23 -6.58 -31.14
C LEU A 2 -1.06 -7.27 -31.63
N THR A 3 -2.12 -7.20 -30.83
CA THR A 3 -3.46 -7.68 -31.21
C THR A 3 -4.03 -6.97 -32.44
N GLY A 4 -3.75 -5.67 -32.62
CA GLY A 4 -4.14 -4.92 -33.80
C GLY A 4 -3.44 -5.35 -35.09
N PHE A 5 -2.38 -6.17 -34.98
CA PHE A 5 -1.68 -6.80 -36.09
C PHE A 5 -2.06 -8.27 -36.29
N GLY A 6 -3.09 -8.77 -35.59
CA GLY A 6 -3.56 -10.16 -35.70
C GLY A 6 -2.83 -11.17 -34.81
N HIS A 7 -2.00 -10.72 -33.87
CA HIS A 7 -1.35 -11.62 -32.91
C HIS A 7 -2.24 -11.94 -31.71
N GLU A 8 -2.31 -13.21 -31.33
CA GLU A 8 -2.89 -13.64 -30.05
C GLU A 8 -1.89 -13.36 -28.92
N VAL A 9 -2.26 -12.50 -27.97
CA VAL A 9 -1.43 -12.18 -26.81
C VAL A 9 -1.84 -13.07 -25.64
N LYS A 10 -0.88 -13.81 -25.08
CA LYS A 10 -1.07 -14.68 -23.91
C LYS A 10 -0.23 -14.18 -22.73
N LEU A 11 -0.81 -14.22 -21.52
CA LEU A 11 -0.11 -13.87 -20.29
C LEU A 11 0.09 -15.13 -19.44
N ILE A 12 1.31 -15.37 -18.97
CA ILE A 12 1.62 -16.45 -18.02
C ILE A 12 1.76 -15.83 -16.64
N ALA A 13 1.08 -16.40 -15.63
CA ALA A 13 1.22 -15.95 -14.25
C ALA A 13 2.67 -16.15 -13.78
N PRO A 14 3.27 -15.19 -13.06
CA PRO A 14 4.67 -15.28 -12.62
C PRO A 14 5.00 -16.56 -11.86
N GLN A 15 4.05 -17.07 -11.07
CA GLN A 15 4.20 -18.32 -10.30
C GLN A 15 4.36 -19.56 -11.20
N LEU A 16 3.80 -19.53 -12.42
CA LEU A 16 3.91 -20.62 -13.39
C LEU A 16 5.19 -20.55 -14.23
N ALA A 17 5.74 -19.34 -14.43
CA ALA A 17 7.02 -19.17 -15.13
C ALA A 17 8.23 -19.39 -14.22
N LYS A 18 8.12 -19.03 -12.93
CA LYS A 18 9.21 -19.10 -11.94
C LYS A 18 9.97 -20.45 -11.88
N PRO A 19 9.32 -21.63 -11.98
CA PRO A 19 10.03 -22.91 -11.96
C PRO A 19 11.01 -23.12 -13.12
N TYR A 20 10.87 -22.35 -14.21
CA TYR A 20 11.70 -22.46 -15.42
C TYR A 20 12.86 -21.46 -15.46
N VAL A 21 12.96 -20.56 -14.48
CA VAL A 21 14.03 -19.56 -14.40
C VAL A 21 15.33 -20.24 -13.97
N LYS A 22 16.33 -20.25 -14.86
CA LYS A 22 17.69 -20.73 -14.56
C LYS A 22 18.38 -19.79 -13.55
N ARG A 23 19.43 -20.26 -12.89
CA ARG A 23 20.19 -19.47 -11.89
C ARG A 23 20.65 -18.12 -12.46
N GLY A 24 20.51 -17.07 -11.65
CA GLY A 24 20.89 -15.69 -12.00
C GLY A 24 19.75 -14.96 -12.68
N LYS A 25 19.07 -14.08 -11.94
CA LYS A 25 17.95 -13.29 -12.47
C LYS A 25 18.50 -12.23 -13.43
N ASN A 26 18.16 -12.37 -14.70
CA ASN A 26 18.37 -11.37 -15.74
C ASN A 26 17.25 -11.50 -16.79
N ASP A 27 17.09 -10.48 -17.63
CA ASP A 27 15.99 -10.42 -18.60
C ASP A 27 16.05 -11.58 -19.62
N ALA A 28 17.26 -12.05 -19.98
CA ALA A 28 17.43 -13.19 -20.88
C ALA A 28 16.93 -14.49 -20.26
N ALA A 29 17.26 -14.75 -19.00
CA ALA A 29 16.79 -15.91 -18.25
C ALA A 29 15.28 -15.89 -18.02
N ASP A 30 14.70 -14.70 -17.77
CA ASP A 30 13.25 -14.53 -17.65
C ASP A 30 12.55 -14.78 -19.00
N GLY A 31 13.14 -14.34 -20.11
CA GLY A 31 12.66 -14.63 -21.47
C GLY A 31 12.70 -16.12 -21.82
N GLU A 32 13.82 -16.80 -21.55
CA GLU A 32 13.93 -18.25 -21.72
C GLU A 32 12.89 -18.99 -20.88
N ALA A 33 12.70 -18.59 -19.63
CA ALA A 33 11.73 -19.21 -18.73
C ALA A 33 10.29 -19.06 -19.24
N LEU A 34 9.93 -17.91 -19.82
CA LEU A 34 8.62 -17.71 -20.42
C LEU A 34 8.42 -18.59 -21.66
N CYS A 35 9.41 -18.70 -22.55
CA CYS A 35 9.35 -19.60 -23.69
C CYS A 35 9.21 -21.07 -23.27
N GLU A 36 10.00 -21.48 -22.27
CA GLU A 36 9.97 -22.82 -21.70
C GLU A 36 8.61 -23.13 -21.07
N ALA A 37 8.07 -22.19 -20.28
CA ALA A 37 6.75 -22.30 -19.69
C ALA A 37 5.65 -22.41 -20.77
N MET A 38 5.69 -21.54 -21.79
CA MET A 38 4.73 -21.52 -22.89
C MET A 38 4.70 -22.83 -23.69
N SER A 39 5.83 -23.54 -23.77
CA SER A 39 5.92 -24.81 -24.50
C SER A 39 5.21 -25.99 -23.82
N ARG A 40 4.83 -25.86 -22.53
CA ARG A 40 4.23 -26.95 -21.77
C ARG A 40 2.77 -27.20 -22.20
N PRO A 41 2.39 -28.45 -22.55
CA PRO A 41 1.01 -28.75 -22.97
C PRO A 41 -0.06 -28.42 -21.94
N THR A 42 0.30 -28.42 -20.66
CA THR A 42 -0.61 -28.14 -19.53
C THR A 42 -0.55 -26.67 -19.07
N MET A 43 0.14 -25.80 -19.83
CA MET A 43 0.31 -24.40 -19.45
C MET A 43 -1.03 -23.67 -19.40
N ARG A 44 -1.20 -22.84 -18.37
CA ARG A 44 -2.39 -22.02 -18.16
C ARG A 44 -2.05 -20.57 -18.34
N PHE A 45 -2.94 -19.85 -19.01
CA PHE A 45 -2.80 -18.42 -19.25
C PHE A 45 -3.79 -17.64 -18.39
N VAL A 46 -3.42 -16.43 -18.01
CA VAL A 46 -4.30 -15.51 -17.31
C VAL A 46 -4.87 -14.48 -18.28
N PRO A 47 -6.13 -14.06 -18.10
CA PRO A 47 -6.71 -13.03 -18.96
C PRO A 47 -5.99 -11.70 -18.77
N VAL A 48 -6.01 -10.87 -19.81
CA VAL A 48 -5.64 -9.46 -19.69
C VAL A 48 -6.65 -8.78 -18.78
N LYS A 49 -6.16 -7.99 -17.82
CA LYS A 49 -7.04 -7.26 -16.91
C LYS A 49 -7.89 -6.27 -17.69
N SER A 50 -9.19 -6.18 -17.35
CA SER A 50 -10.04 -5.09 -17.85
C SER A 50 -9.61 -3.75 -17.25
N ALA A 51 -10.05 -2.65 -17.86
CA ALA A 51 -9.82 -1.30 -17.32
C ALA A 51 -10.36 -1.19 -15.88
N ASP A 52 -11.53 -1.78 -15.60
CA ASP A 52 -12.13 -1.79 -14.26
C ASP A 52 -11.30 -2.58 -13.25
N GLN A 53 -10.74 -3.73 -13.67
CA GLN A 53 -9.82 -4.51 -12.83
C GLN A 53 -8.50 -3.77 -12.57
N GLN A 54 -8.00 -3.02 -13.56
CA GLN A 54 -6.84 -2.14 -13.37
C GLN A 54 -7.15 -0.97 -12.42
N ALA A 55 -8.33 -0.36 -12.52
CA ALA A 55 -8.78 0.67 -11.59
C ALA A 55 -8.92 0.12 -10.17
N ALA A 56 -9.40 -1.12 -10.00
CA ALA A 56 -9.46 -1.78 -8.70
C ALA A 56 -8.06 -1.99 -8.08
N LEU A 57 -7.04 -2.31 -8.87
CA LEU A 57 -5.66 -2.35 -8.38
C LEU A 57 -5.18 -0.99 -7.86
N MET A 58 -5.66 0.12 -8.42
CA MET A 58 -5.35 1.44 -7.88
C MET A 58 -5.93 1.63 -6.47
N LEU A 59 -7.10 1.06 -6.16
CA LEU A 59 -7.66 1.10 -4.79
C LEU A 59 -6.72 0.41 -3.79
N VAL A 60 -6.17 -0.75 -4.15
CA VAL A 60 -5.18 -1.47 -3.32
C VAL A 60 -3.94 -0.61 -3.09
N GLY A 61 -3.37 -0.03 -4.16
CA GLY A 61 -2.20 0.84 -4.04
C GLY A 61 -2.46 2.11 -3.23
N MET A 62 -3.65 2.71 -3.36
CA MET A 62 -4.05 3.87 -2.55
C MET A 62 -4.20 3.51 -1.08
N ARG A 63 -4.74 2.32 -0.77
CA ARG A 63 -4.82 1.81 0.60
C ARG A 63 -3.43 1.63 1.20
N GLU A 64 -2.51 0.95 0.49
CA GLU A 64 -1.13 0.74 0.94
C GLU A 64 -0.41 2.06 1.23
N ARG A 65 -0.54 3.03 0.31
CA ARG A 65 0.02 4.37 0.51
C ARG A 65 -0.55 5.06 1.75
N ALA A 66 -1.86 5.00 1.97
CA ALA A 66 -2.51 5.63 3.11
C ALA A 66 -2.07 4.99 4.44
N VAL A 67 -2.00 3.65 4.50
CA VAL A 67 -1.50 2.92 5.68
C VAL A 67 -0.04 3.27 5.98
N ALA A 68 0.81 3.36 4.97
CA ALA A 68 2.21 3.75 5.14
C ALA A 68 2.33 5.18 5.69
N ALA A 69 1.59 6.14 5.11
CA ALA A 69 1.56 7.52 5.58
C ALA A 69 1.03 7.64 7.02
N GLN A 70 -0.01 6.88 7.37
CA GLN A 70 -0.58 6.87 8.73
C GLN A 70 0.44 6.34 9.74
N THR A 71 1.18 5.29 9.36
CA THR A 71 2.24 4.73 10.19
C THR A 71 3.38 5.72 10.38
N GLN A 72 3.78 6.43 9.33
CA GLN A 72 4.79 7.49 9.39
C GLN A 72 4.35 8.61 10.34
N LEU A 73 3.14 9.15 10.17
CA LEU A 73 2.60 10.20 11.04
C LEU A 73 2.50 9.75 12.50
N ALA A 74 2.02 8.53 12.75
CA ALA A 74 1.98 7.96 14.11
C ALA A 74 3.38 7.89 14.74
N ASN A 75 4.41 7.58 13.95
CA ASN A 75 5.79 7.55 14.44
C ASN A 75 6.33 8.95 14.71
N THR A 76 6.02 9.91 13.85
CA THR A 76 6.36 11.33 14.04
C THR A 76 5.73 11.90 15.31
N ILE A 77 4.42 11.71 15.49
CA ILE A 77 3.67 12.15 16.67
C ILE A 77 4.22 11.52 17.95
N ARG A 78 4.73 10.28 17.89
CA ARG A 78 5.37 9.62 19.04
C ARG A 78 6.80 10.10 19.29
N GLY A 79 7.51 10.48 18.24
CA GLY A 79 8.93 10.82 18.29
C GLY A 79 9.18 12.21 18.86
N TYR A 80 8.55 13.25 18.31
CA TYR A 80 8.82 14.63 18.72
C TYR A 80 8.56 14.95 20.20
N PRO A 81 7.53 14.40 20.87
CA PRO A 81 7.30 14.68 22.29
C PRO A 81 8.43 14.18 23.19
N ALA A 82 9.23 13.22 22.74
CA ALA A 82 10.35 12.70 23.51
C ALA A 82 11.44 13.76 23.75
N GLU A 83 11.58 14.74 22.85
CA GLU A 83 12.47 15.90 23.02
C GLU A 83 12.03 16.81 24.18
N PHE A 84 10.75 16.72 24.57
CA PHE A 84 10.17 17.42 25.71
C PHE A 84 9.98 16.51 26.93
N GLY A 85 10.57 15.30 26.92
CA GLY A 85 10.48 14.34 28.02
C GLY A 85 9.16 13.54 28.07
N LEU A 86 8.27 13.71 27.10
CA LEU A 86 7.03 12.94 27.00
C LEU A 86 7.21 11.72 26.10
N THR A 87 6.98 10.53 26.66
CA THR A 87 7.03 9.28 25.90
C THR A 87 5.70 8.54 25.95
N ALA A 88 5.42 7.77 24.90
CA ALA A 88 4.26 6.89 24.82
C ALA A 88 4.66 5.48 24.37
N ALA A 89 3.89 4.50 24.80
CA ALA A 89 4.03 3.12 24.34
C ALA A 89 3.81 3.01 22.82
N LYS A 90 4.36 1.94 22.23
CA LYS A 90 4.12 1.61 20.82
C LYS A 90 2.65 1.23 20.61
N GLY A 91 2.11 1.59 19.45
CA GLY A 91 0.72 1.31 19.08
C GLY A 91 -0.07 2.59 18.83
N MET A 92 -1.12 2.46 18.01
CA MET A 92 -1.98 3.60 17.65
C MET A 92 -2.94 4.00 18.77
N SER A 93 -3.33 3.04 19.62
CA SER A 93 -4.23 3.25 20.78
C SER A 93 -3.69 4.24 21.82
N HIS A 94 -2.37 4.45 21.86
CA HIS A 94 -1.73 5.36 22.83
C HIS A 94 -1.57 6.80 22.30
N LEU A 95 -1.81 7.04 21.01
CA LEU A 95 -1.69 8.37 20.42
C LEU A 95 -2.66 9.39 21.05
N PRO A 96 -3.97 9.10 21.24
CA PRO A 96 -4.91 10.07 21.80
C PRO A 96 -4.47 10.58 23.19
N LEU A 97 -4.09 9.65 24.08
CA LEU A 97 -3.62 10.00 25.43
C LEU A 97 -2.32 10.81 25.42
N LEU A 98 -1.41 10.51 24.49
CA LEU A 98 -0.18 11.31 24.34
C LEU A 98 -0.50 12.75 23.91
N LEU A 99 -1.44 12.91 22.99
CA LEU A 99 -1.85 14.22 22.47
C LEU A 99 -2.54 15.07 23.53
N GLU A 100 -3.45 14.48 24.31
CA GLU A 100 -4.07 15.17 25.45
C GLU A 100 -3.01 15.70 26.43
N ARG A 101 -2.01 14.86 26.77
CA ARG A 101 -0.91 15.27 27.65
C ARG A 101 -0.09 16.43 27.07
N ILE A 102 0.21 16.40 25.77
CA ILE A 102 0.95 17.47 25.10
C ILE A 102 0.18 18.80 25.17
N MET A 103 -1.14 18.79 24.97
CA MET A 103 -1.93 20.02 24.90
C MET A 103 -2.03 20.75 26.24
N ILE A 104 -2.09 19.99 27.35
CA ILE A 104 -2.22 20.53 28.71
C ILE A 104 -0.88 20.86 29.37
N ASP A 105 0.24 20.35 28.84
CA ASP A 105 1.56 20.58 29.42
C ASP A 105 2.09 21.97 29.03
N GLU A 106 2.07 22.90 29.99
CA GLU A 106 2.54 24.28 29.80
C GLU A 106 4.06 24.39 29.61
N SER A 107 4.83 23.34 29.95
CA SER A 107 6.28 23.30 29.70
C SER A 107 6.60 23.13 28.21
N ILE A 108 5.63 22.69 27.40
CA ILE A 108 5.78 22.56 25.97
C ILE A 108 5.54 23.91 25.30
N PRO A 109 6.50 24.40 24.49
CA PRO A 109 6.35 25.66 23.76
C PRO A 109 5.06 25.70 22.95
N ALA A 110 4.39 26.86 22.94
CA ALA A 110 3.11 27.05 22.24
C ALA A 110 3.19 26.62 20.76
N VAL A 111 4.29 26.99 20.07
CA VAL A 111 4.54 26.60 18.68
C VAL A 111 4.59 25.07 18.51
N ALA A 112 5.19 24.34 19.45
CA ALA A 112 5.22 22.88 19.38
C ALA A 112 3.81 22.29 19.55
N ARG A 113 3.00 22.82 20.49
CA ARG A 113 1.59 22.41 20.66
C ARG A 113 0.74 22.66 19.41
N GLU A 114 0.93 23.80 18.75
CA GLU A 114 0.27 24.10 17.46
C GLU A 114 0.66 23.09 16.36
N LEU A 115 1.95 22.78 16.24
CA LEU A 115 2.44 21.79 15.27
C LEU A 115 1.90 20.39 15.56
N PHE A 116 1.83 19.99 16.84
CA PHE A 116 1.19 18.74 17.22
C PHE A 116 -0.28 18.71 16.84
N ALA A 117 -1.04 19.77 17.11
CA ALA A 117 -2.44 19.86 16.70
C ALA A 117 -2.60 19.68 15.18
N SER A 118 -1.73 20.30 14.37
CA SER A 118 -1.72 20.10 12.91
C SER A 118 -1.45 18.65 12.50
N LEU A 119 -0.49 17.97 13.15
CA LEU A 119 -0.20 16.56 12.87
C LEU A 119 -1.37 15.64 13.23
N VAL A 120 -2.11 15.96 14.30
CA VAL A 120 -3.32 15.21 14.69
C VAL A 120 -4.43 15.37 13.66
N GLU A 121 -4.62 16.60 13.18
CA GLU A 121 -5.61 16.86 12.15
C GLU A 121 -5.28 16.09 10.86
N GLU A 122 -4.02 16.12 10.42
CA GLU A 122 -3.56 15.34 9.28
C GLU A 122 -3.78 13.83 9.48
N PHE A 123 -3.46 13.31 10.67
CA PHE A 123 -3.69 11.91 11.01
C PHE A 123 -5.17 11.52 10.94
N ALA A 124 -6.07 12.38 11.44
CA ALA A 124 -7.51 12.17 11.41
C ALA A 124 -8.05 12.19 9.97
N GLN A 125 -7.66 13.19 9.17
CA GLN A 125 -8.05 13.30 7.76
C GLN A 125 -7.60 12.08 6.95
N LEU A 126 -6.36 11.61 7.20
CA LEU A 126 -5.84 10.42 6.55
C LEU A 126 -6.61 9.15 6.97
N GLY A 127 -7.02 9.07 8.23
CA GLY A 127 -7.87 8.00 8.75
C GLY A 127 -9.22 7.90 8.02
N GLU A 128 -9.89 9.03 7.80
CA GLU A 128 -11.15 9.05 7.03
C GLU A 128 -10.92 8.65 5.57
N ARG A 129 -9.86 9.16 4.94
CA ARG A 129 -9.52 8.79 3.56
C ARG A 129 -9.21 7.30 3.41
N LEU A 130 -8.56 6.69 4.40
CA LEU A 130 -8.32 5.25 4.42
C LEU A 130 -9.63 4.47 4.48
N LYS A 131 -10.57 4.86 5.36
CA LYS A 131 -11.90 4.23 5.45
C LYS A 131 -12.66 4.31 4.13
N GLU A 132 -12.62 5.45 3.45
CA GLU A 132 -13.26 5.61 2.14
C GLU A 132 -12.69 4.67 1.08
N VAL A 133 -11.36 4.54 1.02
CA VAL A 133 -10.70 3.63 0.08
C VAL A 133 -11.01 2.17 0.42
N GLU A 134 -11.01 1.80 1.70
CA GLU A 134 -11.36 0.46 2.14
C GLU A 134 -12.83 0.12 1.83
N ALA A 135 -13.76 1.06 2.02
CA ALA A 135 -15.16 0.88 1.66
C ALA A 135 -15.33 0.63 0.15
N LYS A 136 -14.66 1.43 -0.70
CA LYS A 136 -14.66 1.24 -2.16
C LYS A 136 -14.06 -0.11 -2.55
N LEU A 137 -12.95 -0.50 -1.93
CA LEU A 137 -12.29 -1.77 -2.19
C LEU A 137 -13.20 -2.96 -1.82
N MET A 138 -13.84 -2.92 -0.65
CA MET A 138 -14.77 -3.96 -0.20
C MET A 138 -16.02 -4.04 -1.07
N ALA A 139 -16.56 -2.90 -1.51
CA ALA A 139 -17.68 -2.87 -2.45
C ALA A 139 -17.29 -3.48 -3.80
N TRP A 140 -16.09 -3.19 -4.31
CA TRP A 140 -15.60 -3.81 -5.53
C TRP A 140 -15.44 -5.33 -5.38
N TYR A 141 -14.86 -5.81 -4.27
CA TYR A 141 -14.73 -7.25 -4.02
C TYR A 141 -16.08 -7.96 -4.01
N ARG A 142 -17.09 -7.43 -3.30
CA ARG A 142 -18.44 -8.04 -3.22
C ARG A 142 -19.16 -8.10 -4.57
N ASN A 143 -18.88 -7.16 -5.47
CA ASN A 143 -19.51 -7.11 -6.79
C ASN A 143 -18.78 -7.96 -7.85
N ASN A 144 -17.63 -8.55 -7.50
CA ASN A 144 -16.77 -9.31 -8.42
C ASN A 144 -16.35 -10.68 -7.84
N GLU A 145 -17.07 -11.16 -6.81
CA GLU A 145 -17.15 -12.58 -6.43
C GLU A 145 -18.15 -13.32 -7.33
#